data_AF-A0A1G6HKD1-F1
#
_entry.id   AF-A0A1G6HKD1-F1
#
_cell.length_a   1.000
_cell.length_b   1.000
_cell.length_c   1.000
_cell.angle_alpha   90.00
_cell.angle_beta   90.00
_cell.angle_gamma   90.00
#
_symmetry.space_group_name_H-M   'P 1'
#
loop_
_entity.id
_entity.type
_entity.pdbx_description
1 polymer ?
#
loop_
_entity_poly.entity_id
_entity_poly.type
_entity_poly.pdbx_seq_one_letter_code
_entity_poly.pdbx_strand_id
1 'polypeptide(L)' 'MEIILLNNVRTVIIAEKHLVKGGFSCNIRPVPTHITSECGMCIEIKETEKNQVIELLALGKFEFTIHHII' A
#
# COMPACT_ATOMS: atom_id res chain seq x y z
N MET A 1 -5.11 -10.99 3.69
CA MET A 1 -5.06 -9.50 3.61
C MET A 1 -3.99 -9.12 2.59
N GLU A 2 -3.97 -7.89 2.09
CA GLU A 2 -2.93 -7.48 1.13
C GLU A 2 -2.14 -6.30 1.69
N ILE A 3 -0.84 -6.27 1.40
CA ILE A 3 -0.01 -5.10 1.67
C ILE A 3 0.57 -4.52 0.38
N ILE A 4 0.79 -3.22 0.40
CA ILE A 4 1.37 -2.46 -0.69
C ILE A 4 2.72 -1.95 -0.23
N LEU A 5 3.77 -2.35 -0.95
CA LEU A 5 5.11 -1.82 -0.78
C LEU A 5 5.34 -0.69 -1.76
N LEU A 6 5.95 0.38 -1.28
CA LEU A 6 6.35 1.54 -2.07
C LEU A 6 7.81 1.87 -1.76
N ASN A 7 8.48 2.57 -2.68
CA ASN A 7 9.93 2.76 -2.70
C ASN A 7 10.53 3.51 -1.48
N ASN A 8 9.73 4.17 -0.66
CA ASN A 8 10.16 4.80 0.59
C ASN A 8 8.96 5.25 1.44
N VAL A 9 9.22 5.57 2.71
CA VAL A 9 8.20 6.03 3.69
C VAL A 9 7.43 7.27 3.22
N ARG A 10 8.10 8.21 2.53
CA ARG A 10 7.41 9.42 2.03
C ARG A 10 6.36 9.05 0.99
N THR A 11 6.69 8.15 0.06
CA THR A 11 5.75 7.65 -0.95
C THR A 11 4.61 6.87 -0.28
N VAL A 12 4.88 6.09 0.76
CA VAL A 12 3.85 5.40 1.57
C VAL A 12 2.84 6.38 2.15
N ILE A 13 3.30 7.47 2.78
CA ILE A 13 2.41 8.49 3.37
C ILE A 13 1.60 9.22 2.29
N ILE A 14 2.20 9.51 1.14
CA ILE A 14 1.48 10.20 0.05
C ILE A 14 0.43 9.26 -0.57
N ALA A 15 0.77 7.99 -0.78
CA ALA A 15 -0.15 6.99 -1.29
C ALA A 15 -1.32 6.73 -0.32
N GLU A 16 -1.07 6.63 0.98
CA GLU A 16 -2.13 6.50 1.98
C GLU A 16 -3.12 7.66 1.91
N LYS A 17 -2.63 8.91 1.87
CA LYS A 17 -3.49 10.09 1.72
C LYS A 17 -4.29 10.08 0.42
N HIS A 18 -3.71 9.56 -0.66
CA HIS A 18 -4.39 9.43 -1.96
C HIS A 18 -5.52 8.39 -1.88
N LEU A 19 -5.27 7.25 -1.23
CA LEU A 19 -6.25 6.20 -1.00
C LEU A 19 -7.40 6.66 -0.08
N VAL A 20 -7.08 7.33 1.03
CA VAL A 20 -8.08 7.88 1.96
C VAL A 20 -8.95 8.93 1.26
N LYS A 21 -8.37 9.79 0.42
CA LYS A 21 -9.14 10.74 -0.41
C LYS A 21 -10.05 10.03 -1.41
N GLY A 22 -9.66 8.85 -1.88
CA GLY A 22 -10.47 7.98 -2.74
C GLY A 22 -11.55 7.17 -2.00
N GLY A 23 -11.66 7.32 -0.68
CA GLY A 23 -12.67 6.64 0.14
C GLY A 23 -12.24 5.26 0.66
N PHE A 24 -10.97 4.88 0.52
CA PHE A 24 -10.46 3.60 1.01
C PHE A 24 -9.99 3.70 2.46
N SER A 25 -10.35 2.70 3.27
CA SER A 25 -9.84 2.55 4.63
C SER A 25 -8.55 1.72 4.59
N CYS A 26 -7.40 2.37 4.73
CA CYS A 26 -6.10 1.71 4.71
C CYS A 26 -5.25 2.14 5.92
N ASN A 27 -4.29 1.30 6.32
CA ASN A 27 -3.43 1.57 7.47
C ASN A 27 -1.97 1.43 7.08
N ILE A 28 -1.12 2.36 7.54
CA ILE A 28 0.33 2.20 7.42
C ILE A 28 0.81 1.26 8.52
N ARG A 29 1.56 0.22 8.15
CA ARG A 29 2.14 -0.78 9.07
C ARG A 29 3.62 -0.98 8.78
N PRO A 30 4.42 -1.43 9.76
CA PRO A 30 5.77 -1.91 9.46
C PRO A 30 5.71 -3.07 8.47
N VAL A 31 6.66 -3.13 7.53
CA VAL A 31 6.76 -4.27 6.61
C VAL A 31 7.02 -5.54 7.43
N PRO A 32 6.28 -6.64 7.20
CA PRO A 32 6.57 -7.90 7.85
C PRO A 32 7.99 -8.38 7.55
N THR A 33 8.66 -8.89 8.58
CA THR A 33 10.08 -9.29 8.55
C THR A 33 10.42 -10.36 7.51
N HIS A 34 9.42 -11.10 7.00
CA HIS A 34 9.58 -12.16 6.01
C HIS A 34 9.44 -11.68 4.55
N ILE A 35 9.03 -10.43 4.30
CA ILE A 35 8.74 -9.92 2.94
C ILE A 35 9.94 -9.14 2.37
N THR A 36 10.43 -8.10 3.06
CA THR A 36 11.69 -7.40 2.69
C THR A 36 12.09 -6.38 3.77
N SER A 37 13.39 -6.03 3.84
CA SER A 37 14.00 -5.09 4.81
C SER A 37 14.20 -3.65 4.30
N GLU A 38 13.78 -3.30 3.08
CA GLU A 38 14.25 -2.04 2.43
C GLU A 38 13.37 -0.80 2.65
N CYS A 39 12.07 -0.92 2.93
CA CYS A 39 11.20 0.27 3.04
C CYS A 39 10.58 0.52 4.41
N GLY A 40 10.75 -0.39 5.36
CA GLY A 40 10.33 -0.24 6.76
C GLY A 40 8.81 -0.16 6.99
N MET A 41 8.04 0.39 6.05
CA MET A 41 6.59 0.61 6.11
C MET A 41 5.88 0.17 4.83
N CYS A 42 4.63 -0.31 4.97
CA CYS A 42 3.71 -0.68 3.90
C CYS A 42 2.30 -0.15 4.17
N ILE A 43 1.43 -0.18 3.18
CA ILE A 43 -0.01 0.09 3.34
C ILE A 43 -0.75 -1.23 3.36
N GLU A 44 -1.48 -1.50 4.43
CA GLU A 44 -2.39 -2.64 4.55
C GLU A 44 -3.77 -2.28 4.00
N ILE A 45 -4.32 -3.17 3.17
CA ILE A 45 -5.66 -3.06 2.58
C ILE A 45 -6.41 -4.38 2.68
N LYS A 46 -7.74 -4.32 2.53
CA LYS A 46 -8.55 -5.53 2.37
C LYS A 46 -8.34 -6.13 0.99
N GLU A 47 -8.32 -7.45 0.92
CA GLU A 47 -8.23 -8.18 -0.34
C GLU A 47 -9.40 -7.84 -1.28
N THR A 48 -10.59 -7.63 -0.72
CA THR A 48 -11.79 -7.23 -1.48
C THR A 48 -11.65 -5.87 -2.17
N GLU A 49 -10.74 -5.02 -1.72
CA GLU A 49 -10.50 -3.66 -2.25
C GLU A 49 -9.31 -3.62 -3.21
N LYS A 50 -8.57 -4.72 -3.37
CA LYS A 50 -7.30 -4.82 -4.11
C LYS A 50 -7.36 -4.19 -5.50
N ASN A 51 -8.33 -4.57 -6.32
CA ASN A 51 -8.41 -4.10 -7.70
C ASN A 51 -8.68 -2.59 -7.78
N GLN A 52 -9.56 -2.08 -6.93
CA GLN A 52 -9.89 -0.66 -6.90
C GLN A 52 -8.70 0.18 -6.39
N VAL A 53 -7.96 -0.35 -5.41
CA VAL A 53 -6.74 0.27 -4.90
C VAL A 53 -5.65 0.31 -5.96
N ILE A 54 -5.44 -0.77 -6.72
CA ILE A 54 -4.50 -0.81 -7.85
C ILE A 54 -4.82 0.29 -8.87
N GLU A 55 -6.10 0.40 -9.27
CA GLU A 55 -6.55 1.42 -10.22
C GLU A 55 -6.28 2.82 -9.70
N LEU A 56 -6.62 3.10 -8.44
CA LEU A 56 -6.44 4.43 -7.86
C LEU A 56 -4.96 4.80 -7.71
N LEU A 57 -4.09 3.86 -7.35
CA LEU A 57 -2.64 4.09 -7.28
C LEU A 57 -2.01 4.26 -8.67
N ALA A 58 -2.47 3.51 -9.67
CA ALA A 58 -2.03 3.68 -11.05
C ALA A 58 -2.40 5.08 -11.59
N LEU A 59 -3.61 5.58 -11.30
CA LEU A 59 -4.01 6.96 -11.63
C LEU A 59 -3.14 8.01 -10.95
N GLY A 60 -2.71 7.75 -9.71
CA GLY A 60 -1.77 8.58 -8.96
C GLY A 60 -0.30 8.45 -9.43
N LYS A 61 -0.03 7.57 -10.41
CA LYS A 61 1.32 7.25 -10.92
C LYS A 61 2.29 6.79 -9.83
N PHE A 62 1.78 6.05 -8.84
CA PHE A 62 2.63 5.42 -7.84
C PHE A 62 3.30 4.17 -8.42
N GLU A 63 4.58 3.99 -8.09
CA GLU A 63 5.25 2.70 -8.24
C GLU A 63 5.04 1.88 -6.97
N PHE A 64 4.54 0.66 -7.11
CA PHE A 64 4.23 -0.21 -5.98
C PHE A 64 4.24 -1.69 -6.36
N THR A 65 4.43 -2.54 -5.36
CA THR A 65 4.18 -3.99 -5.45
C THR A 65 3.15 -4.40 -4.40
N ILE A 66 2.38 -5.45 -4.71
CA ILE A 66 1.36 -5.98 -3.79
C ILE A 66 1.76 -7.39 -3.37
N HIS A 67 1.69 -7.64 -2.08
CA HIS A 67 1.95 -8.94 -1.47
C HIS A 67 0.72 -9.40 -0.67
N HIS A 68 0.32 -10.64 -0.92
CA HIS A 68 -0.67 -11.32 -0.10
C HIS A 68 -0.03 -11.76 1.22
N ILE A 69 -0.67 -11.46 2.34
CA ILE A 69 -0.26 -11.93 3.67
C ILE A 69 -1.35 -12.81 4.25
N ILE A 70 -0.92 -14.00 4.70
CA ILE A 70 -1.69 -15.01 5.43
C ILE A 70 -1.66 -14.69 6.92
#